data_AF-A0A5Q4DFK3-F1
#
_entry.id   AF-A0A5Q4DFK3-F1
#
_cell.length_a   1.000
_cell.length_b   1.000
_cell.length_c   1.000
_cell.angle_alpha   90.00
_cell.angle_beta   90.00
_cell.angle_gamma   90.00
#
_symmetry.space_group_name_H-M   'P 1'
#
loop_
_entity.id
_entity.type
_entity.pdbx_description
1 polymer ?
#
loop_
_entity_poly.entity_id
_entity_poly.type
_entity_poly.pdbx_seq_one_letter_code
_entity_poly.pdbx_strand_id
1 'polypeptide(L)'
;MRILLLRSILALSASAILVGVASPAAAQSAQGHPYQQVISANPFGLLLELFNAEYERIVTESSTAGIGGSTFSRSDDRYVNVDAFWRFYPSGVPLDGWAFGSKVGLTSVTDEGTYFGFGFDVNRSWLMGAQDNFYVGLGFGLKRIIGSPDEVSLKFIPTFRIVNVGFAF
;
A
#
# COMPACT_ATOMS: atom_id res chain seq x y z
N MET A 1 -45.18 -16.39 -5.53
CA MET A 1 -45.30 -15.05 -6.12
C MET A 1 -44.37 -14.13 -5.34
N ARG A 2 -43.19 -13.84 -5.93
CA ARG A 2 -42.24 -12.71 -5.69
C ARG A 2 -42.19 -12.15 -4.25
N ILE A 3 -41.11 -12.25 -3.48
CA ILE A 3 -39.78 -11.68 -3.72
C ILE A 3 -38.76 -12.50 -2.90
N LEU A 4 -38.00 -13.35 -3.58
CA LEU A 4 -36.73 -13.96 -3.16
C LEU A 4 -35.81 -13.73 -4.37
N LEU A 5 -34.52 -13.45 -4.12
CA LEU A 5 -33.48 -13.07 -5.09
C LEU A 5 -33.47 -11.60 -5.50
N LEU A 6 -32.55 -10.81 -4.94
CA LEU A 6 -31.74 -9.80 -5.65
C LEU A 6 -31.00 -8.94 -4.62
N ARG A 7 -29.76 -9.33 -4.27
CA ARG A 7 -28.64 -8.46 -3.89
C ARG A 7 -27.37 -9.31 -3.74
N SER A 8 -27.07 -10.03 -4.82
CA SER A 8 -25.81 -10.75 -5.04
C SER A 8 -25.28 -10.35 -6.42
N ILE A 9 -25.08 -9.06 -6.65
CA ILE A 9 -24.43 -8.53 -7.87
C ILE A 9 -23.73 -7.23 -7.51
N LEU A 10 -22.43 -7.32 -7.22
CA LEU A 10 -21.41 -6.30 -7.50
C LEU A 10 -20.02 -6.97 -7.43
N ALA A 11 -19.90 -8.07 -8.17
CA ALA A 11 -18.65 -8.47 -8.80
C ALA A 11 -18.60 -7.80 -10.18
N LEU A 12 -17.39 -7.47 -10.64
CA LEU A 12 -17.01 -6.66 -11.83
C LEU A 12 -17.08 -5.14 -11.55
N SER A 13 -15.98 -4.39 -11.56
CA SER A 13 -14.91 -4.45 -12.55
C SER A 13 -13.59 -3.94 -11.97
N ALA A 14 -12.63 -4.85 -11.78
CA ALA A 14 -11.22 -4.51 -11.71
C ALA A 14 -10.76 -4.11 -13.11
N SER A 15 -10.97 -2.84 -13.48
CA SER A 15 -10.32 -2.26 -14.65
C SER A 15 -9.07 -1.54 -14.19
N ALA A 16 -7.94 -2.18 -14.46
CA ALA A 16 -6.61 -1.63 -14.31
C ALA A 16 -6.51 -0.27 -15.01
N ILE A 17 -6.39 0.80 -14.23
CA ILE A 17 -5.84 2.06 -14.74
C ILE A 17 -4.33 1.97 -14.51
N LEU A 18 -3.65 1.35 -15.47
CA LEU A 18 -2.22 1.59 -15.70
C LEU A 18 -2.09 3.04 -16.17
N VAL A 19 -2.00 3.98 -15.23
CA VAL A 19 -1.52 5.32 -15.56
C VAL A 19 -0.04 5.18 -15.89
N GLY A 20 0.28 5.23 -17.18
CA GLY A 20 1.63 5.35 -17.68
C GLY A 20 2.25 6.63 -17.12
N VAL A 21 3.07 6.48 -16.08
CA VAL A 21 3.96 7.54 -15.62
C VAL A 21 5.08 7.62 -16.66
N ALA A 22 5.09 8.70 -17.42
CA ALA A 22 6.11 9.01 -18.41
C ALA A 22 7.51 8.79 -17.82
N SER A 23 8.38 8.07 -18.54
CA SER A 23 9.78 7.90 -18.19
C SER A 23 10.54 9.21 -18.46
N PRO A 24 11.24 9.81 -17.47
CA PRO A 24 12.46 10.52 -17.76
C PRO A 24 13.66 9.60 -17.54
N ALA A 25 14.62 9.77 -18.45
CA ALA A 25 16.05 9.48 -18.39
C ALA A 25 16.57 8.52 -17.31
N ALA A 26 17.36 7.54 -17.78
CA ALA A 26 18.31 6.80 -16.98
C ALA A 26 19.09 7.74 -16.04
N ALA A 27 18.75 7.70 -14.75
CA ALA A 27 19.65 8.10 -13.68
C ALA A 27 20.26 6.81 -13.15
N GLN A 28 21.58 6.80 -13.08
CA GLN A 28 22.42 5.68 -12.67
C GLN A 28 21.85 4.97 -11.44
N SER A 29 21.99 3.64 -11.44
CA SER A 29 21.77 2.77 -10.28
C SER A 29 22.06 3.51 -8.99
N ALA A 30 21.01 3.82 -8.22
CA ALA A 30 21.16 4.25 -6.84
C ALA A 30 22.17 3.28 -6.20
N GLN A 31 23.26 3.82 -5.66
CA GLN A 31 24.37 3.01 -5.14
C GLN A 31 23.82 1.90 -4.24
N GLY A 32 23.98 0.64 -4.65
CA GLY A 32 23.71 -0.51 -3.78
C GLY A 32 23.09 -1.72 -4.47
N HIS A 33 22.00 -1.57 -5.21
CA HIS A 33 21.11 -2.71 -5.51
C HIS A 33 20.78 -2.85 -7.01
N PRO A 34 20.81 -4.07 -7.58
CA PRO A 34 20.53 -4.29 -9.01
C PRO A 34 19.05 -4.10 -9.37
N TYR A 35 18.15 -4.16 -8.39
CA TYR A 35 16.71 -4.15 -8.59
C TYR A 35 16.12 -2.76 -8.37
N GLN A 36 15.11 -2.44 -9.18
CA GLN A 36 14.46 -1.13 -9.15
C GLN A 36 13.02 -1.21 -8.64
N GLN A 37 12.48 -2.41 -8.48
CA GLN A 37 11.10 -2.66 -8.14
C GLN A 37 11.01 -3.71 -7.06
N VAL A 38 10.00 -3.62 -6.20
CA VAL A 38 9.65 -4.63 -5.21
C VAL A 38 8.16 -4.89 -5.29
N ILE A 39 7.80 -6.17 -5.25
CA ILE A 39 6.45 -6.60 -4.87
C ILE A 39 6.54 -7.26 -3.49
N SER A 40 5.71 -6.82 -2.55
CA SER A 40 5.72 -7.35 -1.18
C SER A 40 4.30 -7.54 -0.66
N ALA A 41 4.13 -8.48 0.26
CA ALA A 41 2.87 -8.70 0.95
C ALA A 41 3.11 -9.17 2.38
N ASN A 42 2.13 -8.99 3.26
CA ASN A 42 2.19 -9.51 4.63
C ASN A 42 1.72 -10.98 4.67
N PRO A 43 2.62 -11.97 4.88
CA PRO A 43 2.25 -13.37 4.95
C PRO A 43 1.42 -13.70 6.21
N PHE A 44 1.58 -12.93 7.28
CA PHE A 44 0.80 -13.07 8.52
C PHE A 44 -0.56 -12.37 8.44
N GLY A 45 -0.73 -11.48 7.47
CA GLY A 45 -1.98 -10.78 7.20
C GLY A 45 -3.16 -11.72 6.95
N LEU A 46 -2.89 -12.89 6.35
CA LEU A 46 -3.90 -13.93 6.15
C LEU A 46 -4.41 -14.52 7.47
N LEU A 47 -3.58 -14.57 8.52
CA LEU A 47 -3.94 -15.12 9.83
C LEU A 47 -4.77 -14.14 10.68
N LEU A 48 -4.69 -12.83 10.36
CA LEU A 48 -5.34 -11.76 11.12
C LEU A 48 -6.39 -10.99 10.29
N GLU A 49 -6.74 -11.46 9.09
CA GLU A 49 -7.57 -10.76 8.10
C GLU A 49 -7.03 -9.37 7.66
N LEU A 50 -5.77 -9.11 7.98
CA LEU A 50 -5.01 -7.90 7.69
C LEU A 50 -4.19 -8.10 6.41
N PHE A 51 -4.83 -8.30 5.27
CA PHE A 51 -4.07 -8.41 4.03
C PHE A 51 -3.44 -7.04 3.69
N ASN A 52 -2.16 -7.02 3.35
CA ASN A 52 -1.49 -5.87 2.75
C ASN A 52 -0.58 -6.38 1.64
N ALA A 53 -0.67 -5.78 0.46
CA ALA A 53 0.22 -6.04 -0.66
C ALA A 53 0.55 -4.76 -1.40
N GLU A 54 1.79 -4.64 -1.84
CA GLU A 54 2.35 -3.41 -2.39
C GLU A 54 3.28 -3.69 -3.55
N TYR A 55 3.23 -2.78 -4.51
CA TYR A 55 4.24 -2.61 -5.54
C TYR A 55 4.93 -1.27 -5.31
N GLU A 56 6.25 -1.27 -5.24
CA GLU A 56 7.09 -0.09 -5.01
C GLU A 56 8.22 -0.05 -6.04
N ARG A 57 8.50 1.14 -6.59
CA ARG A 57 9.55 1.36 -7.58
C ARG A 57 10.41 2.56 -7.20
N ILE A 58 11.72 2.44 -7.43
CA ILE A 58 12.67 3.55 -7.32
C ILE A 58 12.34 4.62 -8.37
N VAL A 59 12.15 5.87 -7.92
CA VAL A 59 11.89 7.02 -8.80
C VAL A 59 13.02 8.05 -8.79
N THR A 60 13.80 8.12 -7.71
CA THR A 60 15.04 8.90 -7.63
C THR A 60 16.08 8.14 -6.81
N GLU A 61 17.30 8.67 -6.73
CA GLU A 61 18.38 8.12 -5.88
C GLU A 61 18.02 8.03 -4.38
N SER A 62 16.99 8.74 -3.93
CA SER A 62 16.58 8.79 -2.53
C SER A 62 15.08 8.60 -2.33
N SER A 63 14.33 8.21 -3.36
CA SER A 63 12.89 8.04 -3.23
C SER A 63 12.28 6.96 -4.12
N THR A 64 11.14 6.47 -3.66
CA THR A 64 10.32 5.48 -4.34
C THR A 64 8.89 5.97 -4.47
N ALA A 65 8.15 5.39 -5.41
CA ALA A 65 6.71 5.55 -5.51
C ALA A 65 6.06 4.19 -5.77
N GLY A 66 4.79 4.05 -5.39
CA GLY A 66 4.13 2.77 -5.50
C GLY A 66 2.64 2.81 -5.25
N ILE A 67 2.03 1.64 -5.33
CA ILE A 67 0.62 1.42 -5.02
C ILE A 67 0.50 0.25 -4.05
N GLY A 68 -0.46 0.33 -3.14
CA GLY A 68 -0.70 -0.69 -2.13
C GLY A 68 -2.18 -0.88 -1.87
N GLY A 69 -2.56 -2.13 -1.62
CA GLY A 69 -3.87 -2.50 -1.13
C GLY A 69 -3.78 -2.99 0.31
N SER A 70 -4.77 -2.69 1.14
CA SER A 70 -4.90 -3.37 2.42
C SER A 70 -6.34 -3.58 2.87
N THR A 71 -6.56 -4.63 3.66
CA THR A 71 -7.82 -4.88 4.36
C THR A 71 -7.60 -4.76 5.86
N PHE A 72 -8.60 -4.23 6.56
CA PHE A 72 -8.63 -4.18 8.01
C PHE A 72 -10.06 -4.45 8.45
N SER A 73 -10.26 -5.40 9.36
CA SER A 73 -11.57 -5.67 9.97
C SER A 73 -11.57 -5.12 11.39
N ARG A 74 -12.63 -4.42 11.80
CA ARG A 74 -12.85 -4.04 13.20
C ARG A 74 -14.30 -4.22 13.55
N SER A 75 -14.57 -5.07 14.54
CA SER A 75 -15.94 -5.52 14.86
C SER A 75 -16.58 -6.11 13.60
N ASP A 76 -17.73 -5.58 13.16
CA ASP A 76 -18.47 -6.05 11.99
C ASP A 76 -18.10 -5.30 10.69
N ASP A 77 -17.29 -4.24 10.79
CA ASP A 77 -16.94 -3.40 9.65
C ASP A 77 -15.65 -3.89 8.97
N ARG A 78 -15.71 -4.03 7.65
CA ARG A 78 -14.55 -4.32 6.80
C ARG A 78 -14.12 -3.06 6.05
N TYR A 79 -12.86 -2.70 6.22
CA TYR A 79 -12.20 -1.58 5.56
C TYR A 79 -11.31 -2.10 4.45
N VAL A 80 -11.52 -1.64 3.22
CA VAL A 80 -10.69 -1.96 2.06
C VAL A 80 -10.03 -0.68 1.57
N ASN A 81 -8.70 -0.68 1.50
CA ASN A 81 -7.88 0.47 1.18
C ASN A 81 -7.12 0.22 -0.12
N VAL A 82 -7.07 1.23 -0.97
CA VAL A 82 -6.17 1.30 -2.12
C VAL A 82 -5.49 2.65 -2.09
N ASP A 83 -4.16 2.66 -1.98
CA ASP A 83 -3.35 3.86 -1.81
C ASP A 83 -2.24 3.92 -2.85
N ALA A 84 -2.02 5.10 -3.40
CA ALA A 84 -0.76 5.49 -4.03
C ALA A 84 0.13 6.15 -2.97
N PHE A 85 1.42 5.87 -3.00
CA PHE A 85 2.37 6.41 -2.03
C PHE A 85 3.67 6.85 -2.68
N TRP A 86 4.35 7.77 -2.01
CA TRP A 86 5.72 8.18 -2.28
C TRP A 86 6.52 8.09 -0.98
N ARG A 87 7.77 7.62 -1.04
CA ARG A 87 8.64 7.47 0.14
C ARG A 87 10.01 8.04 -0.12
N PHE A 88 10.50 8.80 0.85
CA PHE A 88 11.85 9.33 0.91
C PHE A 88 12.71 8.50 1.84
N TYR A 89 13.91 8.13 1.37
CA TYR A 89 14.92 7.35 2.08
C TYR A 89 16.09 8.28 2.46
N PRO A 90 16.19 8.75 3.71
CA PRO A 90 17.25 9.67 4.12
C PRO A 90 18.66 9.08 4.03
N SER A 91 18.78 7.74 3.99
CA SER A 91 20.04 7.04 3.75
C SER A 91 20.60 7.22 2.33
N GLY A 92 19.77 7.65 1.37
CA GLY A 92 20.12 7.64 -0.06
C GLY A 92 20.18 6.23 -0.67
N VAL A 93 19.61 5.23 0.01
CA VAL A 93 19.52 3.84 -0.47
C VAL A 93 18.04 3.48 -0.53
N PRO A 94 17.37 3.66 -1.69
CA PRO A 94 15.98 3.30 -1.85
C PRO A 94 15.76 1.80 -1.64
N LEU A 95 14.58 1.41 -1.16
CA LEU A 95 14.19 0.03 -0.83
C LEU A 95 14.94 -0.62 0.34
N ASP A 96 16.02 -0.02 0.87
CA ASP A 96 16.80 -0.54 1.99
C ASP A 96 17.17 0.56 2.98
N GLY A 97 16.51 0.57 4.13
CA GLY A 97 16.72 1.57 5.17
C GLY A 97 15.42 2.15 5.72
N TRP A 98 15.57 3.28 6.42
CA TRP A 98 14.42 4.04 6.91
C TRP A 98 13.80 4.84 5.78
N ALA A 99 12.48 4.89 5.75
CA ALA A 99 11.71 5.65 4.79
C ALA A 99 10.57 6.43 5.45
N PHE A 100 10.35 7.64 4.97
CA PHE A 100 9.26 8.53 5.36
C PHE A 100 8.40 8.79 4.13
N GLY A 101 7.13 8.43 4.20
CA GLY A 101 6.22 8.44 3.07
C GLY A 101 5.01 9.31 3.28
N SER A 102 4.44 9.72 2.16
CA SER A 102 3.09 10.27 2.05
C SER A 102 2.25 9.34 1.20
N LYS A 103 0.95 9.31 1.46
CA LYS A 103 0.00 8.47 0.73
C LYS A 103 -1.32 9.19 0.49
N VAL A 104 -1.96 8.85 -0.62
CA VAL A 104 -3.33 9.25 -0.96
C VAL A 104 -4.08 8.06 -1.53
N GLY A 105 -5.37 7.98 -1.30
CA GLY A 105 -6.12 6.84 -1.79
C GLY A 105 -7.57 6.81 -1.37
N LEU A 106 -8.19 5.66 -1.62
CA LEU A 106 -9.59 5.40 -1.36
C LEU A 106 -9.72 4.36 -0.25
N THR A 107 -10.69 4.56 0.62
CA THR A 107 -11.08 3.61 1.66
C THR A 107 -12.56 3.29 1.50
N SER A 108 -12.89 2.04 1.22
CA SER A 108 -14.26 1.55 1.23
C SER A 108 -14.55 0.92 2.59
N VAL A 109 -15.66 1.31 3.19
CA VAL A 109 -16.19 0.77 4.44
C VAL A 109 -17.50 0.07 4.10
N THR A 110 -17.62 -1.19 4.49
CA THR A 110 -18.86 -1.96 4.31
C THR A 110 -20.04 -1.19 4.86
N ASP A 111 -21.12 -1.08 4.07
CA ASP A 111 -22.38 -0.41 4.39
C ASP A 111 -22.34 1.11 4.66
N GLU A 112 -21.18 1.78 4.62
CA GLU A 112 -21.08 3.26 4.75
C GLU A 112 -20.72 3.97 3.44
N GLY A 113 -19.81 3.41 2.63
CA GLY A 113 -19.42 3.98 1.34
C GLY A 113 -17.90 4.01 1.09
N THR A 114 -17.48 4.86 0.14
CA THR A 114 -16.07 5.00 -0.26
C THR A 114 -15.61 6.44 -0.08
N TYR A 115 -14.52 6.61 0.65
CA TYR A 115 -13.98 7.90 1.04
C TYR A 115 -12.56 8.09 0.52
N PHE A 116 -12.28 9.30 0.05
CA PHE A 116 -10.91 9.71 -0.26
C PHE A 116 -10.15 10.00 1.03
N GLY A 117 -8.84 9.74 1.05
CA GLY A 117 -7.99 10.07 2.17
C GLY A 117 -6.55 10.36 1.78
N PHE A 118 -5.85 10.99 2.70
CA PHE A 118 -4.42 11.29 2.60
C PHE A 118 -3.74 11.03 3.94
N GLY A 119 -2.45 10.74 3.91
CA GLY A 119 -1.73 10.29 5.08
C GLY A 119 -0.23 10.24 4.90
N PHE A 120 0.41 9.61 5.88
CA PHE A 120 1.84 9.37 5.90
C PHE A 120 2.15 7.96 6.37
N ASP A 121 3.38 7.52 6.13
CA ASP A 121 3.92 6.28 6.67
C ASP A 121 5.39 6.40 7.01
N VAL A 122 5.83 5.62 8.00
CA VAL A 122 7.22 5.43 8.37
C VAL A 122 7.53 3.96 8.23
N ASN A 123 8.63 3.65 7.54
CA ASN A 123 9.03 2.29 7.24
C ASN A 123 10.49 2.06 7.54
N ARG A 124 10.80 0.80 7.81
CA ARG A 124 12.14 0.26 7.76
C ARG A 124 12.11 -0.97 6.86
N SER A 125 12.92 -0.97 5.81
CA SER A 125 13.07 -2.11 4.93
C SER A 125 14.51 -2.60 4.90
N TRP A 126 14.67 -3.82 4.42
CA TRP A 126 15.94 -4.49 4.18
C TRP A 126 15.82 -5.30 2.89
N LEU A 127 16.85 -5.22 2.06
CA LEU A 127 17.09 -6.19 1.00
C LEU A 127 18.07 -7.23 1.53
N MET A 128 17.74 -8.50 1.31
CA MET A 128 18.45 -9.65 1.85
C MET A 128 18.64 -10.71 0.76
N GLY A 129 19.35 -11.77 1.12
CA GLY A 129 19.68 -12.88 0.23
C GLY A 129 20.96 -12.61 -0.54
N ALA A 130 21.51 -13.65 -1.18
CA ALA A 130 22.80 -13.55 -1.86
C ALA A 130 22.81 -12.62 -3.08
N GLN A 131 21.62 -12.22 -3.56
CA GLN A 131 21.44 -11.33 -4.70
C GLN A 131 20.74 -10.02 -4.32
N ASP A 132 20.48 -9.78 -3.03
CA ASP A 132 19.68 -8.64 -2.56
C ASP A 132 18.26 -8.59 -3.16
N ASN A 133 17.69 -9.77 -3.45
CA ASN A 133 16.39 -9.93 -4.09
C ASN A 133 15.26 -10.23 -3.12
N PHE A 134 15.55 -10.52 -1.85
CA PHE A 134 14.54 -10.83 -0.84
C PHE A 134 14.24 -9.59 -0.01
N TYR A 135 13.02 -9.07 -0.13
CA TYR A 135 12.60 -7.86 0.56
C TYR A 135 11.92 -8.21 1.88
N VAL A 136 12.32 -7.53 2.95
CA VAL A 136 11.60 -7.54 4.23
C VAL A 136 11.33 -6.10 4.65
N GLY A 137 10.08 -5.81 5.02
CA GLY A 137 9.63 -4.47 5.39
C GLY A 137 8.81 -4.47 6.67
N LEU A 138 9.08 -3.49 7.53
CA LEU A 138 8.27 -3.12 8.67
C LEU A 138 7.78 -1.69 8.50
N GLY A 139 6.58 -1.39 8.97
CA GLY A 139 6.09 -0.02 8.87
C GLY A 139 4.76 0.22 9.53
N PHE A 140 4.51 1.51 9.74
CA PHE A 140 3.28 2.05 10.26
C PHE A 140 2.90 3.28 9.46
N GLY A 141 1.62 3.41 9.14
CA GLY A 141 1.07 4.59 8.51
C GLY A 141 -0.28 4.95 9.10
N LEU A 142 -0.65 6.21 8.88
CA LEU A 142 -1.93 6.75 9.29
C LEU A 142 -2.50 7.57 8.14
N LYS A 143 -3.76 7.31 7.81
CA LYS A 143 -4.50 8.01 6.75
C LYS A 143 -5.73 8.67 7.34
N ARG A 144 -5.96 9.94 7.02
CA ARG A 144 -7.19 10.65 7.35
C ARG A 144 -8.14 10.57 6.15
N ILE A 145 -9.37 10.16 6.39
CA ILE A 145 -10.44 10.21 5.38
C ILE A 145 -11.09 11.60 5.36
N ILE A 146 -11.49 12.04 4.17
CA ILE A 146 -12.16 13.33 3.91
C ILE A 146 -13.56 13.05 3.40
N GLY A 147 -14.52 13.88 3.80
CA GLY A 147 -15.91 13.79 3.33
C GLY A 147 -16.72 12.67 4.01
N SER A 148 -16.16 12.03 5.03
CA SER A 148 -16.88 11.11 5.90
C SER A 148 -17.86 11.88 6.79
N PRO A 149 -19.15 11.52 6.84
CA PRO A 149 -20.07 11.99 7.87
C PRO A 149 -19.50 11.80 9.27
N ASP A 150 -19.96 12.58 10.25
CA ASP A 150 -19.47 12.49 11.64
C ASP A 150 -19.73 11.12 12.29
N GLU A 151 -20.62 10.32 11.70
CA GLU A 151 -21.01 8.96 12.13
C GLU A 151 -20.04 7.86 11.67
N VAL A 152 -19.10 8.14 10.77
CA VAL A 152 -18.10 7.14 10.33
C VAL A 152 -17.19 6.77 11.51
N SER A 153 -17.13 5.48 11.83
CA SER A 153 -16.52 5.00 13.09
C SER A 153 -15.02 5.32 13.21
N LEU A 154 -14.32 5.50 12.08
CA LEU A 154 -12.89 5.78 12.02
C LEU A 154 -12.53 6.86 11.00
N LYS A 155 -12.38 8.11 11.48
CA LYS A 155 -11.81 9.23 10.68
C LYS A 155 -10.33 9.07 10.36
N PHE A 156 -9.63 8.19 11.08
CA PHE A 156 -8.23 7.85 10.87
C PHE A 156 -8.07 6.35 10.68
N ILE A 157 -7.55 5.96 9.53
CA ILE A 157 -7.33 4.58 9.12
C ILE A 157 -5.85 4.26 9.33
N PRO A 158 -5.52 3.39 10.29
CA PRO A 158 -4.15 2.92 10.44
C PRO A 158 -3.80 1.93 9.33
N THR A 159 -2.54 1.94 8.89
CA THR A 159 -1.97 0.93 7.99
C THR A 159 -0.76 0.32 8.68
N PHE A 160 -0.75 -1.00 8.85
CA PHE A 160 0.37 -1.70 9.45
C PHE A 160 1.04 -2.59 8.40
N ARG A 161 2.37 -2.47 8.28
CA ARG A 161 3.23 -3.44 7.58
C ARG A 161 3.93 -4.27 8.63
N ILE A 162 3.26 -5.33 9.07
CA ILE A 162 3.81 -6.28 10.02
C ILE A 162 4.52 -7.36 9.20
N VAL A 163 5.83 -7.18 9.01
CA VAL A 163 6.71 -8.12 8.30
C VAL A 163 6.20 -8.38 6.87
N ASN A 164 6.14 -7.32 6.06
CA ASN A 164 5.97 -7.51 4.63
C ASN A 164 7.17 -8.26 4.07
N VAL A 165 6.92 -9.31 3.30
CA VAL A 165 7.93 -10.10 2.63
C VAL A 165 7.68 -10.04 1.14
N GLY A 166 8.74 -9.94 0.35
CA GLY A 166 8.63 -9.71 -1.07
C GLY A 166 9.87 -10.08 -1.86
N PHE A 167 9.80 -9.77 -3.15
CA PHE A 167 10.92 -9.94 -4.06
C PHE A 167 11.22 -8.63 -4.78
N ALA A 168 12.50 -8.30 -4.86
CA ALA A 168 13.01 -7.22 -5.68
C ALA A 168 13.39 -7.74 -7.08
N PHE A 169 13.10 -6.96 -8.12
CA PHE A 169 13.36 -7.29 -9.53
C PHE A 169 13.60 -6.05 -10.42
#